data_AF-A0A0C2ZPR6-F1
#
_entry.id   AF-A0A0C2ZPR6-F1
#
_cell.length_a   1.000
_cell.length_b   1.000
_cell.length_c   1.000
_cell.angle_alpha   90.00
_cell.angle_beta   90.00
_cell.angle_gamma   90.00
#
_symmetry.space_group_name_H-M   'P 1'
#
loop_
_entity.id
_entity.type
_entity.pdbx_description
1 polymer ?
#
loop_
_entity_poly.entity_id
_entity_poly.type
_entity_poly.pdbx_seq_one_letter_code
_entity_poly.pdbx_strand_id
1 'polypeptide(L)'
;MYQCIIHGVGCLIVYEYSYFCLQGKGNPWDVIALGVKQYEDSGTQANIFQDLQQVFQAHANNHVTIQPLILNIIQRNRMWFIPF
;
A
#
# COMPACT_ATOMS: atom_id res chain seq x y z
N MET A 1 -5.84 9.46 -13.74
CA MET A 1 -6.56 9.36 -12.45
C MET A 1 -6.17 8.11 -11.67
N TYR A 2 -6.21 6.90 -12.26
CA TYR A 2 -5.87 5.65 -11.56
C TYR A 2 -4.40 5.50 -11.13
N GLN A 3 -3.45 6.00 -11.93
CA GLN A 3 -2.02 6.02 -11.55
C GLN A 3 -1.74 6.79 -10.26
N CYS A 4 -2.40 7.93 -10.03
CA CYS A 4 -2.28 8.71 -8.79
C CYS A 4 -2.77 7.90 -7.58
N ILE A 5 -3.81 7.08 -7.76
CA ILE A 5 -4.37 6.27 -6.68
C ILE A 5 -3.45 5.09 -6.36
N ILE A 6 -2.93 4.40 -7.38
CA ILE A 6 -1.93 3.33 -7.20
C ILE A 6 -0.70 3.86 -6.47
N HIS A 7 -0.19 5.02 -6.92
CA HIS A 7 0.97 5.64 -6.29
C HIS A 7 0.67 6.05 -4.83
N GLY A 8 -0.49 6.65 -4.57
CA GLY A 8 -0.92 7.02 -3.22
C GLY A 8 -1.05 5.82 -2.27
N VAL A 9 -1.58 4.69 -2.76
CA VAL A 9 -1.65 3.44 -1.98
C VAL A 9 -0.26 2.92 -1.64
N GLY A 10 0.67 2.92 -2.61
CA GLY A 10 2.06 2.54 -2.38
C GLY A 10 2.74 3.40 -1.32
N CYS A 11 2.60 4.72 -1.41
CA CYS A 11 3.15 5.66 -0.42
C CYS A 11 2.59 5.41 0.99
N LEU A 12 1.29 5.11 1.11
CA LEU A 12 0.63 4.89 2.40
C LEU A 12 1.16 3.62 3.09
N ILE A 13 1.43 2.57 2.32
CA ILE A 13 1.99 1.32 2.83
C ILE A 13 3.45 1.48 3.21
N VAL A 14 4.26 2.13 2.37
CA VAL A 14 5.66 2.45 2.72
C VAL A 14 5.71 3.28 4.00
N TYR A 15 4.81 4.24 4.17
CA TYR A 15 4.70 5.01 5.41
C TYR A 15 4.35 4.14 6.61
N GLU A 16 3.38 3.21 6.49
CA GLU A 16 3.08 2.25 7.56
C GLU A 16 4.30 1.37 7.89
N TYR A 17 5.04 0.86 6.90
CA TYR A 17 6.28 0.11 7.11
C TYR A 17 7.32 0.93 7.88
N SER A 18 7.59 2.15 7.44
CA SER A 18 8.54 3.06 8.09
C SER A 18 8.12 3.43 9.51
N TYR A 19 6.82 3.60 9.76
CA TYR A 19 6.32 4.01 11.07
C TYR A 19 6.25 2.85 12.08
N PHE A 20 5.82 1.65 11.66
CA PHE A 20 5.65 0.50 12.57
C PHE A 20 6.90 -0.35 12.73
N CYS A 21 7.65 -0.62 11.66
CA CYS A 21 8.84 -1.48 11.76
C CYS A 21 10.06 -0.77 12.35
N LEU A 22 10.08 0.57 12.35
CA LEU A 22 11.32 1.34 12.55
C LEU A 22 11.17 2.50 13.53
N GLN A 23 10.07 2.54 14.29
CA GLN A 23 9.90 3.47 15.40
C GLN A 23 11.12 3.37 16.35
N GLY A 24 11.89 4.47 16.43
CA GLY A 24 13.06 4.59 17.30
C GLY A 24 14.43 4.22 16.70
N LYS A 25 14.54 3.91 15.40
CA LYS A 25 15.83 3.55 14.78
C LYS A 25 16.32 4.62 13.79
N GLY A 26 17.30 5.41 14.20
CA GLY A 26 18.21 6.12 13.29
C GLY A 26 17.61 7.24 12.42
N ASN A 27 18.30 7.55 11.32
CA ASN A 27 17.95 8.63 10.39
C ASN A 27 16.63 8.30 9.65
N PRO A 28 15.65 9.23 9.62
CA PRO A 28 14.39 9.05 8.90
C PRO A 28 14.52 8.59 7.44
N TRP A 29 15.58 9.00 6.74
CA TRP A 29 15.81 8.62 5.35
C TRP A 29 16.17 7.14 5.17
N ASP A 30 17.01 6.61 6.07
CA ASP A 30 17.37 5.18 6.06
C ASP A 30 16.16 4.31 6.41
N VAL A 31 15.28 4.84 7.27
CA VAL A 31 14.03 4.20 7.66
C VAL A 31 13.04 4.11 6.51
N ILE A 32 12.94 5.18 5.71
CA ILE A 32 12.12 5.18 4.49
C ILE A 32 12.70 4.20 3.46
N ALA A 33 14.02 4.23 3.25
CA ALA A 33 14.68 3.32 2.31
C ALA A 33 14.47 1.84 2.68
N LEU A 34 14.53 1.50 3.97
CA LEU A 34 14.27 0.14 4.44
C LEU A 34 12.80 -0.26 4.29
N GLY A 35 11.86 0.68 4.55
CA GLY A 35 10.44 0.47 4.32
C GLY A 35 10.09 0.23 2.86
N VAL A 36 10.69 1.00 1.94
CA VAL A 36 10.56 0.78 0.49
C VAL A 36 11.09 -0.60 0.11
N LYS A 37 12.29 -0.95 0.57
CA LYS A 37 12.89 -2.25 0.25
C LYS A 37 12.02 -3.41 0.72
N GLN A 38 11.48 -3.35 1.95
CA GLN A 38 10.58 -4.39 2.44
C GLN A 38 9.26 -4.48 1.67
N TYR A 39 8.72 -3.34 1.25
CA TYR A 39 7.52 -3.28 0.40
C TYR A 39 7.75 -3.90 -1.00
N GLU A 40 8.94 -3.69 -1.57
CA GLU A 40 9.35 -4.31 -2.83
C GLU A 40 9.59 -5.82 -2.65
N ASP A 41 10.36 -6.21 -1.63
CA ASP A 41 10.74 -7.61 -1.36
C ASP A 41 9.53 -8.47 -0.95
N SER A 42 8.49 -7.90 -0.34
CA SER A 42 7.31 -8.66 0.11
C SER A 42 6.39 -9.10 -1.02
N GLY A 43 6.58 -8.60 -2.24
CA GLY A 43 5.65 -8.81 -3.35
C GLY A 43 4.28 -8.14 -3.14
N THR A 44 4.10 -7.39 -2.04
CA THR A 44 2.87 -6.67 -1.72
C THR A 44 2.54 -5.64 -2.80
N GLN A 45 3.55 -5.01 -3.41
CA GLN A 45 3.35 -4.12 -4.54
C GLN A 45 2.67 -4.81 -5.72
N ALA A 46 3.11 -6.01 -6.09
CA ALA A 46 2.55 -6.75 -7.23
C ALA A 46 1.10 -7.17 -6.98
N ASN A 47 0.80 -7.66 -5.77
CA ASN A 47 -0.54 -8.07 -5.38
C ASN A 47 -1.53 -6.89 -5.36
N ILE A 48 -1.12 -5.76 -4.76
CA ILE A 48 -1.94 -4.54 -4.74
C ILE A 48 -2.16 -4.00 -6.14
N PHE A 49 -1.12 -3.98 -6.97
CA PHE A 49 -1.24 -3.50 -8.34
C PHE A 49 -2.24 -4.34 -9.13
N GLN A 50 -2.16 -5.67 -9.00
CA GLN A 50 -3.08 -6.58 -9.66
C GLN A 50 -4.52 -6.42 -9.17
N ASP A 51 -4.74 -6.32 -7.85
CA ASP A 51 -6.06 -6.12 -7.25
C ASP A 51 -6.68 -4.78 -7.65
N LEU A 52 -5.90 -3.70 -7.62
CA LEU A 52 -6.35 -2.38 -8.06
C LEU A 52 -6.69 -2.38 -9.56
N GLN A 53 -5.87 -3.03 -10.39
CA GLN A 53 -6.12 -3.13 -11.82
C GLN A 53 -7.42 -3.90 -12.10
N GLN A 54 -7.69 -5.00 -11.39
CA GLN A 54 -8.95 -5.74 -11.50
C GLN A 54 -10.15 -4.88 -11.09
N VAL A 55 -10.06 -4.15 -9.97
CA VAL A 55 -11.13 -3.25 -9.51
C VAL A 55 -11.38 -2.13 -10.53
N PHE A 56 -10.33 -1.54 -11.10
CA PHE A 56 -10.49 -0.49 -12.09
C PHE A 56 -11.07 -0.99 -13.41
N GLN A 57 -10.71 -2.21 -13.84
CA GLN A 57 -11.31 -2.83 -15.02
C GLN A 57 -12.79 -3.18 -14.81
N ALA A 58 -13.14 -3.74 -13.64
CA ALA A 58 -14.51 -4.16 -13.34
C ALA A 58 -15.47 -2.99 -13.10
N HIS A 59 -14.97 -1.85 -12.61
CA HIS A 59 -15.79 -0.71 -12.19
C HIS A 59 -15.51 0.59 -12.96
N ALA A 60 -14.88 0.53 -14.13
CA ALA A 60 -14.45 1.69 -14.92
C ALA A 60 -15.51 2.79 -15.09
N ASN A 61 -16.81 2.44 -15.08
CA ASN A 61 -17.93 3.37 -15.22
C ASN A 61 -18.72 3.66 -13.92
N ASN A 62 -18.34 3.09 -12.78
CA ASN A 62 -19.10 3.21 -11.52
C ASN A 62 -18.22 3.60 -10.32
N HIS A 63 -17.87 4.89 -10.27
CA HIS A 63 -16.98 5.47 -9.26
C HIS A 63 -17.46 5.34 -7.82
N VAL A 64 -18.77 5.22 -7.58
CA VAL A 64 -19.36 5.09 -6.23
C VAL A 64 -18.92 3.80 -5.54
N THR A 65 -18.65 2.74 -6.32
CA THR A 65 -18.21 1.44 -5.79
C THR A 65 -16.69 1.27 -5.70
N ILE A 66 -15.90 2.15 -6.33
CA ILE A 66 -14.44 2.01 -6.41
C ILE A 66 -13.76 2.34 -5.08
N GLN A 67 -14.13 3.45 -4.44
CA GLN A 67 -13.49 3.91 -3.20
C GLN A 67 -13.52 2.87 -2.06
N PRO A 68 -14.66 2.23 -1.72
CA PRO A 68 -14.69 1.22 -0.67
C PRO A 68 -13.88 -0.04 -1.04
N LEU A 69 -13.80 -0.41 -2.32
CA LEU A 69 -12.98 -1.54 -2.77
C LEU A 69 -11.48 -1.26 -2.63
N ILE A 70 -11.04 -0.06 -2.96
CA ILE A 70 -9.65 0.38 -2.75
C ILE A 70 -9.30 0.37 -1.26
N LEU A 71 -10.19 0.88 -0.41
CA LEU A 71 -10.01 0.82 1.05
C LEU A 71 -9.87 -0.62 1.55
N ASN A 72 -10.65 -1.55 1.01
CA ASN A 72 -10.57 -2.97 1.35
C ASN A 72 -9.23 -3.59 0.90
N ILE A 73 -8.74 -3.25 -0.29
CA ILE A 73 -7.42 -3.69 -0.78
C ILE A 73 -6.31 -3.16 0.13
N ILE A 74 -6.36 -1.87 0.50
CA ILE A 74 -5.40 -1.29 1.44
C ILE A 74 -5.46 -2.08 2.75
N GLN A 75 -6.65 -2.26 3.34
CA GLN A 75 -6.86 -2.99 4.59
C GLN A 75 -6.31 -4.42 4.57
N ARG A 76 -6.50 -5.17 3.49
CA ARG A 76 -5.98 -6.55 3.34
C ARG A 76 -4.46 -6.61 3.31
N ASN A 77 -3.82 -5.53 2.85
CA ASN A 77 -2.38 -5.46 2.69
C ASN A 77 -1.69 -4.64 3.80
N ARG A 78 -2.44 -4.20 4.83
CA ARG A 78 -1.83 -3.54 6.01
C ARG A 78 -1.12 -4.56 6.89
N MET A 79 0.01 -4.13 7.46
CA MET A 79 0.77 -4.91 8.43
C MET A 79 0.25 -4.85 9.87
N TRP A 80 -0.77 -4.04 10.18
CA TRP A 80 -1.32 -3.91 11.55
C TRP A 80 -1.84 -5.22 12.17
N PHE A 81 -1.94 -6.32 11.41
CA PHE A 81 -2.32 -7.64 11.92
C PHE A 81 -1.12 -8.60 12.13
N ILE A 82 0.11 -8.08 12.21
CA ILE A 82 1.24 -8.87 12.71
C ILE A 82 1.38 -8.54 14.20
N PRO A 83 1.01 -9.46 15.12
CA PRO A 83 1.27 -9.25 16.54
C PRO A 83 2.78 -9.22 16.75
N PHE A 84 3.28 -8.12 17.33
CA PHE A 84 4.62 -8.06 17.91
C PHE A 84 4.75 -9.04 19.08
#